data_AF-A0A2E5KSS1-F1
#
_entry.id   AF-A0A2E5KSS1-F1
#
_cell.length_a   1.000
_cell.length_b   1.000
_cell.length_c   1.000
_cell.angle_alpha   90.00
_cell.angle_beta   90.00
_cell.angle_gamma   90.00
#
_symmetry.space_group_name_H-M   'P 1'
#
loop_
_entity.id
_entity.type
_entity.pdbx_description
1 polymer ?
#
loop_
_entity_poly.entity_id
_entity_poly.type
_entity_poly.pdbx_seq_one_letter_code
_entity_poly.pdbx_strand_id
1 'polypeptide(L)'
;MKRIAQTLRVSAALLCLMAGGTYFWARGSLPVVDDSIELAGISAPARITRDRHAVPHIYADSVVDVMFGLGFVHAQNRLWQMEVNRRIGSGRLYEVMGIATVATDRFLRTLGIRQAAERSYNELDKETHEVLDSYAAGVNAFLSSRAGPLPPEFLLLRHEPEPWAPQDTLVWAKMMAWDLATNWHTELLRLRLTKQTGLTSAQALEILPPYPGNAPIALPGISGVWSNAPIELAGAPPTPGRENSSGSNNWVLSGNRSTTGKPLLAKFFDIVLESSGDSFTVNAASHSIGEQRSPFQQYHGASYRAIYDLSNPDQSLYVHSTGQSGNVLSKFYDNFAAVWRDVTYIPMSMKRTDIQEGSLGTIVSQPVR
;
A
#
# COMPACT_ATOMS: atom_id res chain seq x y z
N MET A 1 36.25 9.17 40.64
CA MET A 1 34.85 9.64 40.84
C MET A 1 34.46 10.85 39.97
N LYS A 2 35.17 11.99 40.01
CA LYS A 2 34.81 13.18 39.20
C LYS A 2 34.76 12.96 37.67
N ARG A 3 35.72 12.23 37.10
CA ARG A 3 35.73 11.90 35.65
C ARG A 3 34.54 11.03 35.23
N ILE A 4 34.18 10.02 36.03
CA ILE A 4 33.01 9.16 35.79
C ILE A 4 31.71 9.98 35.84
N ALA A 5 31.56 10.87 36.83
CA ALA A 5 30.41 11.75 36.92
C ALA A 5 30.31 12.73 35.74
N GLN A 6 31.45 13.22 35.23
CA GLN A 6 31.48 14.09 34.05
C GLN A 6 31.11 13.31 32.77
N THR A 7 31.64 12.11 32.58
CA THR A 7 31.27 11.25 31.45
C THR A 7 29.78 10.92 31.48
N LEU A 8 29.24 10.54 32.64
CA LEU A 8 27.80 10.27 32.78
C LEU A 8 26.92 11.49 32.46
N ARG A 9 27.33 12.70 32.89
CA ARG A 9 26.62 13.94 32.55
C ARG A 9 26.66 14.26 31.06
N VAL A 10 27.81 14.08 30.41
CA VAL A 10 27.94 14.29 28.96
C VAL A 10 27.13 13.25 28.20
N SER A 11 27.20 11.98 28.57
CA SER A 11 26.39 10.91 27.96
C SER A 11 24.89 11.15 28.15
N ALA A 12 24.46 11.56 29.34
CA ALA A 12 23.08 11.92 29.60
C ALA A 12 22.63 13.13 28.76
N ALA A 13 23.45 14.18 28.67
CA ALA A 13 23.16 15.35 27.84
C ALA A 13 23.05 14.98 26.34
N LEU A 14 23.96 14.14 25.83
CA LEU A 14 23.91 13.64 24.46
C LEU A 14 22.67 12.78 24.21
N LEU A 15 22.29 11.91 25.15
CA LEU A 15 21.06 11.14 25.08
C LEU A 15 19.83 12.04 25.07
N CYS A 16 19.78 13.06 25.92
CA CYS A 16 18.69 14.05 25.91
C CYS A 16 18.63 14.83 24.60
N LEU A 17 19.77 15.23 24.03
CA LEU A 17 19.83 15.91 22.73
C LEU A 17 19.38 15.00 21.59
N MET A 18 19.82 13.74 21.58
CA MET A 18 19.37 12.76 20.58
C MET A 18 17.87 12.47 20.72
N ALA A 19 17.37 12.28 21.95
CA ALA A 19 15.97 12.04 22.21
C ALA A 19 15.11 13.25 21.81
N GLY A 20 15.56 14.47 22.16
CA GLY A 20 14.93 15.71 21.75
C GLY A 20 14.92 15.88 20.23
N GLY A 21 16.06 15.67 19.57
CA GLY A 21 16.18 15.73 18.11
C GLY A 21 15.27 14.73 17.40
N THR A 22 15.25 13.49 17.87
CA THR A 22 14.36 12.43 17.35
C THR A 22 12.89 12.81 17.55
N TYR A 23 12.52 13.34 18.72
CA TYR A 23 11.16 13.75 19.03
C TYR A 23 10.69 14.90 18.13
N PHE A 24 11.50 15.94 17.95
CA PHE A 24 11.16 17.07 17.08
C PHE A 24 11.10 16.66 15.61
N TRP A 25 12.01 15.79 15.16
CA TRP A 25 11.97 15.23 13.82
C TRP A 25 10.71 14.38 13.60
N ALA A 26 10.38 13.49 14.55
CA ALA A 26 9.19 12.65 14.51
C ALA A 26 7.91 13.50 14.40
N ARG A 27 7.78 14.51 15.28
CA ARG A 27 6.68 15.47 15.24
C ARG A 27 6.62 16.24 13.92
N GLY A 28 7.76 16.68 13.40
CA GLY A 28 7.84 17.40 12.12
C GLY A 28 7.55 16.53 10.90
N SER A 29 7.69 15.21 11.01
CA SER A 29 7.36 14.26 9.92
C SER A 29 5.85 13.99 9.79
N LEU A 30 5.06 14.43 10.77
CA LEU A 30 3.60 14.28 10.75
C LEU A 30 2.97 15.36 9.87
N PRO A 31 1.91 15.02 9.13
CA PRO A 31 1.25 15.96 8.24
C PRO A 31 0.59 17.10 9.02
N VAL A 32 0.68 18.33 8.49
CA VAL A 32 -0.12 19.47 8.95
C VAL A 32 -1.60 19.21 8.60
N VAL A 33 -2.49 19.31 9.58
CA VAL A 33 -3.91 18.95 9.43
C VAL A 33 -4.87 20.13 9.51
N ASP A 34 -4.40 21.29 9.96
CA ASP A 34 -5.17 22.52 10.10
C ASP A 34 -4.33 23.69 9.57
N ASP A 35 -4.69 24.21 8.39
CA ASP A 35 -3.95 25.29 7.73
C ASP A 35 -4.72 25.92 6.56
N SER A 36 -4.33 27.12 6.14
CA SER A 36 -4.75 27.71 4.87
C SER A 36 -3.55 27.74 3.93
N ILE A 37 -3.60 26.95 2.85
CA ILE A 37 -2.45 26.73 1.96
C ILE A 37 -2.81 27.19 0.55
N GLU A 38 -1.95 28.00 -0.05
CA GLU A 38 -2.05 28.30 -1.48
C GLU A 38 -1.43 27.15 -2.28
N LEU A 39 -2.20 26.56 -3.20
CA LEU A 39 -1.79 25.41 -3.99
C LEU A 39 -1.92 25.74 -5.48
N ALA A 40 -0.83 25.53 -6.23
CA ALA A 40 -0.86 25.64 -7.67
C ALA A 40 -1.61 24.46 -8.29
N GLY A 41 -2.36 24.72 -9.36
CA GLY A 41 -3.05 23.68 -10.16
C GLY A 41 -4.49 23.36 -9.74
N ILE A 42 -5.01 23.98 -8.68
CA ILE A 42 -6.43 23.90 -8.35
C ILE A 42 -7.21 25.05 -9.00
N SER A 43 -8.39 24.75 -9.56
CA SER A 43 -9.18 25.73 -10.32
C SER A 43 -10.10 26.59 -9.44
N ALA A 44 -10.57 26.00 -8.33
CA ALA A 44 -11.39 26.65 -7.31
C ALA A 44 -10.96 26.20 -5.91
N PRO A 45 -11.33 26.92 -4.84
CA PRO A 45 -10.99 26.51 -3.49
C PRO A 45 -11.53 25.12 -3.14
N ALA A 46 -10.69 24.24 -2.58
CA ALA A 46 -11.14 22.98 -2.00
C ALA A 46 -10.91 22.97 -0.50
N ARG A 47 -11.76 22.22 0.21
CA ARG A 47 -11.71 22.06 1.66
C ARG A 47 -11.47 20.60 2.00
N ILE A 48 -10.46 20.34 2.81
CA ILE A 48 -10.11 19.01 3.29
C ILE A 48 -10.24 19.02 4.81
N THR A 49 -11.34 18.48 5.33
CA THR A 49 -11.56 18.38 6.77
C THR A 49 -11.23 16.97 7.24
N ARG A 50 -10.47 16.84 8.33
CA ARG A 50 -10.19 15.53 8.95
C ARG A 50 -11.07 15.34 10.15
N ASP A 51 -11.85 14.27 10.15
CA ASP A 51 -12.68 13.93 11.31
C ASP A 51 -11.83 13.42 12.49
N ARG A 52 -12.51 13.10 13.59
CA ARG A 52 -11.90 12.57 14.83
C ARG A 52 -11.03 11.31 14.64
N HIS A 53 -11.25 10.58 13.56
CA HIS A 53 -10.53 9.36 13.20
C HIS A 53 -9.42 9.59 12.17
N ALA A 54 -9.12 10.85 11.84
CA ALA A 54 -8.21 11.28 10.79
C ALA A 54 -8.64 10.88 9.37
N VAL A 55 -9.94 10.68 9.16
CA VAL A 55 -10.50 10.40 7.84
C VAL A 55 -10.67 11.72 7.09
N PRO A 56 -10.10 11.86 5.89
CA PRO A 56 -10.19 13.09 5.11
C PRO A 56 -11.52 13.17 4.35
N HIS A 57 -12.22 14.28 4.52
CA HIS A 57 -13.44 14.65 3.81
C HIS A 57 -13.15 15.82 2.87
N ILE A 58 -13.27 15.60 1.58
CA ILE A 58 -12.85 16.54 0.52
C ILE A 58 -14.09 17.18 -0.11
N TYR A 59 -14.14 18.51 -0.12
CA TYR A 59 -15.20 19.29 -0.72
C TYR A 59 -14.62 20.24 -1.75
N ALA A 60 -15.16 20.22 -2.97
CA ALA A 60 -14.86 21.19 -4.02
C ALA A 60 -16.07 21.30 -4.97
N ASP A 61 -16.06 22.33 -5.83
CA ASP A 61 -17.16 22.60 -6.76
C ASP A 61 -17.06 21.75 -8.05
N SER A 62 -15.93 21.07 -8.29
CA SER A 62 -15.70 20.22 -9.45
C SER A 62 -15.09 18.87 -9.06
N VAL A 63 -15.35 17.82 -9.85
CA VAL A 63 -14.72 16.50 -9.66
C VAL A 63 -13.20 16.57 -9.85
N VAL A 64 -12.73 17.45 -10.74
CA VAL A 64 -11.30 17.68 -11.01
C VAL A 64 -10.62 18.19 -9.75
N ASP A 65 -11.19 19.18 -9.05
CA ASP A 65 -10.61 19.70 -7.80
C ASP A 65 -10.75 18.70 -6.63
N VAL A 66 -11.79 17.86 -6.61
CA VAL A 66 -11.89 16.75 -5.64
C VAL A 66 -10.74 15.75 -5.86
N MET A 67 -10.43 15.42 -7.11
CA MET A 67 -9.35 14.48 -7.47
C MET A 67 -7.97 15.06 -7.15
N PHE A 68 -7.78 16.37 -7.35
CA PHE A 68 -6.62 17.09 -6.86
C PHE A 68 -6.46 16.93 -5.34
N GLY A 69 -7.53 17.22 -4.58
CA GLY A 69 -7.54 17.04 -3.12
C GLY A 69 -7.24 15.61 -2.70
N LEU A 70 -7.74 14.61 -3.45
CA LEU A 70 -7.51 13.19 -3.19
C LEU A 70 -6.02 12.84 -3.38
N GLY A 71 -5.40 13.32 -4.47
CA GLY A 71 -3.96 13.18 -4.71
C GLY A 71 -3.12 13.79 -3.60
N PHE A 72 -3.45 15.01 -3.20
CA PHE A 72 -2.77 15.72 -2.11
C PHE A 72 -2.83 14.94 -0.80
N VAL A 73 -4.02 14.46 -0.43
CA VAL A 73 -4.26 13.72 0.83
C VAL A 73 -3.61 12.34 0.80
N HIS A 74 -3.62 11.64 -0.34
CA HIS A 74 -2.93 10.37 -0.50
C HIS A 74 -1.43 10.57 -0.29
N ALA A 75 -0.82 11.55 -0.93
CA ALA A 75 0.58 11.87 -0.75
C ALA A 75 0.88 12.25 0.71
N GLN A 76 0.01 13.06 1.31
CA GLN A 76 0.18 13.50 2.69
C GLN A 76 0.16 12.36 3.72
N ASN A 77 -0.66 11.33 3.50
CA ASN A 77 -0.82 10.25 4.46
C ASN A 77 -0.02 8.99 4.11
N ARG A 78 0.23 8.73 2.82
CA ARG A 78 0.68 7.43 2.29
C ARG A 78 1.86 7.57 1.32
N LEU A 79 2.62 8.66 1.39
CA LEU A 79 3.72 8.95 0.44
C LEU A 79 4.64 7.75 0.20
N TRP A 80 5.12 7.11 1.28
CA TRP A 80 6.02 5.96 1.17
C TRP A 80 5.35 4.76 0.50
N GLN A 81 4.10 4.46 0.86
CA GLN A 81 3.33 3.39 0.23
C GLN A 81 3.17 3.65 -1.27
N MET A 82 2.84 4.88 -1.66
CA MET A 82 2.72 5.28 -3.06
C MET A 82 4.05 5.13 -3.82
N GLU A 83 5.16 5.53 -3.19
CA GLU A 83 6.51 5.40 -3.75
C GLU A 83 6.88 3.94 -4.06
N VAL A 84 6.67 3.05 -3.08
CA VAL A 84 6.95 1.63 -3.23
C VAL A 84 6.04 1.02 -4.31
N ASN A 85 4.75 1.35 -4.28
CA ASN A 85 3.76 0.84 -5.22
C ASN A 85 4.10 1.16 -6.67
N ARG A 86 4.44 2.43 -6.99
CA ARG A 86 4.85 2.79 -8.36
C ARG A 86 6.15 2.09 -8.77
N ARG A 87 7.08 1.86 -7.83
CA ARG A 87 8.36 1.19 -8.11
C ARG A 87 8.19 -0.30 -8.36
N ILE A 88 7.30 -0.97 -7.63
CA ILE A 88 6.89 -2.36 -7.92
C ILE A 88 6.44 -2.43 -9.37
N GLY A 89 5.37 -1.73 -9.74
CA GLY A 89 4.81 -1.85 -11.08
C GLY A 89 5.72 -1.33 -12.20
N SER A 90 6.77 -0.58 -11.87
CA SER A 90 7.79 -0.13 -12.84
C SER A 90 9.04 -1.02 -12.88
N GLY A 91 9.16 -2.01 -11.99
CA GLY A 91 10.39 -2.77 -11.78
C GLY A 91 11.58 -1.87 -11.46
N ARG A 92 11.44 -1.04 -10.42
CA ARG A 92 12.44 -0.07 -9.91
C ARG A 92 12.64 -0.20 -8.39
N LEU A 93 12.35 -1.35 -7.80
CA LEU A 93 12.59 -1.58 -6.36
C LEU A 93 14.08 -1.63 -6.02
N TYR A 94 14.94 -2.09 -6.94
CA TYR A 94 16.39 -2.19 -6.73
C TYR A 94 17.00 -0.85 -6.33
N GLU A 95 16.49 0.24 -6.87
CA GLU A 95 16.96 1.60 -6.59
C GLU A 95 16.82 1.99 -5.12
N VAL A 96 15.90 1.34 -4.38
CA VAL A 96 15.59 1.67 -2.99
C VAL A 96 15.88 0.52 -2.02
N MET A 97 15.63 -0.73 -2.42
CA MET A 97 15.76 -1.92 -1.58
C MET A 97 16.99 -2.78 -1.94
N GLY A 98 17.74 -2.41 -2.99
CA GLY A 98 19.00 -3.04 -3.36
C GLY A 98 18.86 -4.44 -3.97
N ILE A 99 19.97 -5.18 -3.96
CA ILE A 99 20.20 -6.39 -4.77
C ILE A 99 19.14 -7.48 -4.60
N ALA A 100 18.51 -7.57 -3.43
CA ALA A 100 17.48 -8.56 -3.14
C ALA A 100 16.26 -8.45 -4.07
N THR A 101 16.05 -7.30 -4.71
CA THR A 101 14.87 -7.02 -5.53
C THR A 101 15.12 -7.07 -7.05
N VAL A 102 16.35 -7.37 -7.50
CA VAL A 102 16.69 -7.42 -8.94
C VAL A 102 15.86 -8.46 -9.70
N ALA A 103 15.63 -9.63 -9.11
CA ALA A 103 14.84 -10.67 -9.75
C ALA A 103 13.38 -10.22 -9.95
N THR A 104 12.81 -9.57 -8.93
CA THR A 104 11.47 -8.98 -8.97
C THR A 104 11.38 -7.88 -10.03
N ASP A 105 12.34 -6.95 -10.06
CA ASP A 105 12.36 -5.87 -11.05
C ASP A 105 12.47 -6.40 -12.47
N ARG A 106 13.34 -7.39 -12.71
CA ARG A 106 13.47 -8.04 -14.02
C ARG A 106 12.14 -8.65 -14.44
N PHE A 107 11.49 -9.40 -13.56
CA PHE A 107 10.21 -10.03 -13.83
C PHE A 107 9.12 -8.99 -14.16
N LEU A 108 8.97 -7.95 -13.34
CA LEU A 108 7.95 -6.92 -13.54
C LEU A 108 8.21 -6.07 -14.81
N ARG A 109 9.48 -5.84 -15.16
CA ARG A 109 9.84 -5.23 -16.46
C ARG A 109 9.53 -6.16 -17.64
N THR A 110 9.71 -7.47 -17.50
CA THR A 110 9.32 -8.44 -18.54
C THR A 110 7.81 -8.45 -18.76
N LEU A 111 7.01 -8.29 -17.71
CA LEU A 111 5.55 -8.12 -17.85
C LEU A 111 5.17 -6.82 -18.56
N GLY A 112 6.03 -5.80 -18.54
CA GLY A 112 5.83 -4.55 -19.26
C GLY A 112 4.72 -3.67 -18.68
N ILE A 113 4.48 -3.73 -17.37
CA ILE A 113 3.37 -3.03 -16.69
C ILE A 113 3.46 -1.50 -16.88
N ARG A 114 4.65 -0.92 -16.71
CA ARG A 114 4.89 0.52 -16.97
C ARG A 114 4.54 0.92 -18.41
N GLN A 115 5.05 0.19 -19.39
CA GLN A 115 4.80 0.50 -20.80
C GLN A 115 3.32 0.32 -21.16
N ALA A 116 2.65 -0.67 -20.55
CA ALA A 116 1.22 -0.84 -20.70
C ALA A 116 0.42 0.33 -20.08
N ALA A 117 0.85 0.86 -18.94
CA ALA A 117 0.24 2.04 -18.31
C ALA A 117 0.39 3.29 -19.18
N GLU A 118 1.56 3.51 -19.77
CA GLU A 118 1.82 4.61 -20.71
C GLU A 118 0.95 4.51 -21.97
N ARG A 119 0.86 3.32 -22.58
CA ARG A 119 -0.03 3.11 -23.74
C ARG A 119 -1.49 3.33 -23.38
N SER A 120 -1.95 2.76 -22.27
CA SER A 120 -3.33 2.97 -21.82
C SER A 120 -3.62 4.44 -21.59
N TYR A 121 -2.70 5.19 -20.97
CA TYR A 121 -2.87 6.63 -20.79
C TYR A 121 -3.15 7.33 -22.13
N ASN A 122 -2.36 7.07 -23.17
CA ASN A 122 -2.52 7.72 -24.47
C ASN A 122 -3.85 7.39 -25.19
N GLU A 123 -4.56 6.34 -24.76
CA GLU A 123 -5.82 5.89 -25.34
C GLU A 123 -7.06 6.33 -24.53
N LEU A 124 -6.86 6.94 -23.36
CA LEU A 124 -7.97 7.41 -22.52
C LEU A 124 -8.72 8.58 -23.18
N ASP A 125 -10.00 8.69 -22.84
CA ASP A 125 -10.79 9.86 -23.18
C ASP A 125 -10.36 11.09 -22.36
N LYS A 126 -10.81 12.26 -22.82
CA LYS A 126 -10.44 13.56 -22.25
C LYS A 126 -10.84 13.69 -20.77
N GLU A 127 -12.02 13.20 -20.38
CA GLU A 127 -12.49 13.33 -18.99
C GLU A 127 -11.60 12.52 -18.05
N THR A 128 -11.22 11.30 -18.46
CA THR A 128 -10.31 10.48 -17.67
C THR A 128 -8.89 11.07 -17.60
N HIS A 129 -8.38 11.69 -18.67
CA HIS A 129 -7.12 12.45 -18.61
C HIS A 129 -7.18 13.56 -17.57
N GLU A 130 -8.20 14.41 -17.63
CA GLU A 130 -8.36 15.55 -16.73
C GLU A 130 -8.37 15.12 -15.26
N VAL A 131 -9.05 14.02 -14.93
CA VAL A 131 -9.08 13.45 -13.58
C VAL A 131 -7.70 12.93 -13.14
N LEU A 132 -7.00 12.18 -13.99
CA LEU A 132 -5.68 11.61 -13.65
C LEU A 132 -4.59 12.67 -13.56
N ASP A 133 -4.61 13.65 -14.46
CA ASP A 133 -3.73 14.82 -14.44
C ASP A 133 -3.93 15.63 -13.16
N SER A 134 -5.19 15.87 -12.78
CA SER A 134 -5.52 16.60 -11.56
C SER A 134 -5.09 15.84 -10.30
N TYR A 135 -5.33 14.52 -10.25
CA TYR A 135 -4.84 13.68 -9.15
C TYR A 135 -3.31 13.76 -9.02
N ALA A 136 -2.58 13.63 -10.14
CA ALA A 136 -1.12 13.74 -10.15
C ALA A 136 -0.64 15.14 -9.72
N ALA A 137 -1.33 16.20 -10.17
CA ALA A 137 -1.07 17.57 -9.76
C ALA A 137 -1.24 17.74 -8.24
N GLY A 138 -2.27 17.13 -7.64
CA GLY A 138 -2.48 17.12 -6.19
C GLY A 138 -1.34 16.45 -5.42
N VAL A 139 -0.85 15.31 -5.90
CA VAL A 139 0.33 14.63 -5.32
C VAL A 139 1.56 15.54 -5.39
N ASN A 140 1.81 16.15 -6.55
CA ASN A 140 2.94 17.04 -6.77
C ASN A 140 2.83 18.34 -5.96
N ALA A 141 1.62 18.85 -5.77
CA ALA A 141 1.37 20.01 -4.93
C ALA A 141 1.82 19.73 -3.49
N PHE A 142 1.46 18.57 -2.92
CA PHE A 142 1.96 18.14 -1.62
C PHE A 142 3.50 18.02 -1.60
N LEU A 143 4.10 17.42 -2.63
CA LEU A 143 5.57 17.28 -2.71
C LEU A 143 6.28 18.64 -2.74
N SER A 144 5.66 19.66 -3.36
CA SER A 144 6.23 21.01 -3.44
C SER A 144 5.95 21.87 -2.20
N SER A 145 4.81 21.70 -1.54
CA SER A 145 4.37 22.54 -0.42
C SER A 145 4.69 21.95 0.94
N ARG A 146 5.14 20.68 1.02
CA ARG A 146 5.45 20.02 2.29
C ARG A 146 6.50 20.81 3.08
N ALA A 147 6.19 21.05 4.35
CA ALA A 147 7.15 21.50 5.34
C ALA A 147 7.58 20.31 6.22
N GLY A 148 8.83 20.31 6.66
CA GLY A 148 9.36 19.30 7.58
C GLY A 148 9.99 18.06 6.91
N PRO A 149 10.56 17.15 7.71
CA PRO A 149 11.28 15.97 7.25
C PRO A 149 10.38 14.96 6.54
N LEU A 150 10.98 14.15 5.65
CA LEU A 150 10.29 13.04 4.99
C LEU A 150 9.89 11.96 6.01
N PRO A 151 8.89 11.12 5.69
CA PRO A 151 8.60 9.93 6.47
C PRO A 151 9.88 9.11 6.74
N PRO A 152 9.97 8.41 7.88
CA PRO A 152 11.17 7.71 8.32
C PRO A 152 11.83 6.82 7.25
N GLU A 153 11.01 6.20 6.43
CA GLU A 153 11.39 5.27 5.38
C GLU A 153 12.35 5.89 4.36
N PHE A 154 12.05 7.11 3.92
CA PHE A 154 12.89 7.85 2.98
C PHE A 154 14.26 8.20 3.57
N LEU A 155 14.32 8.56 4.86
CA LEU A 155 15.58 8.85 5.54
C LEU A 155 16.43 7.58 5.72
N LEU A 156 15.81 6.49 6.18
CA LEU A 156 16.48 5.22 6.43
C LEU A 156 17.05 4.61 5.15
N LEU A 157 16.33 4.74 4.04
CA LEU A 157 16.71 4.20 2.73
C LEU A 157 17.45 5.22 1.86
N ARG A 158 17.66 6.44 2.36
CA ARG A 158 18.35 7.54 1.67
C ARG A 158 17.77 7.79 0.28
N HIS A 159 16.45 7.85 0.23
CA HIS A 159 15.67 8.02 -0.98
C HIS A 159 14.87 9.31 -0.93
N GLU A 160 14.69 9.95 -2.07
CA GLU A 160 13.85 11.14 -2.22
C GLU A 160 12.67 10.84 -3.15
N PRO A 161 11.46 11.33 -2.84
CA PRO A 161 10.30 11.11 -3.71
C PRO A 161 10.47 11.83 -5.04
N GLU A 162 10.24 11.12 -6.15
CA GLU A 162 10.16 11.72 -7.49
C GLU A 162 8.77 12.34 -7.73
N PRO A 163 8.62 13.33 -8.62
CA PRO A 163 7.31 13.81 -9.05
C PRO A 163 6.41 12.66 -9.52
N TRP A 164 5.11 12.78 -9.28
CA TRP A 164 4.11 11.81 -9.69
C TRP A 164 3.59 12.13 -11.08
N ALA A 165 3.65 11.15 -11.98
CA ALA A 165 3.05 11.25 -13.29
C ALA A 165 1.66 10.58 -13.30
N PRO A 166 0.70 11.02 -14.13
CA PRO A 166 -0.62 10.37 -14.25
C PRO A 166 -0.53 8.86 -14.52
N GLN A 167 0.49 8.44 -15.28
CA GLN A 167 0.76 7.05 -15.60
C GLN A 167 1.15 6.22 -14.36
N ASP A 168 1.73 6.83 -13.31
CA ASP A 168 2.06 6.14 -12.06
C ASP A 168 0.79 5.59 -11.38
N THR A 169 -0.33 6.31 -11.50
CA THR A 169 -1.64 5.85 -11.02
C THR A 169 -2.10 4.60 -11.77
N LEU A 170 -1.94 4.58 -13.09
CA LEU A 170 -2.30 3.45 -13.94
C LEU A 170 -1.38 2.24 -13.73
N VAL A 171 -0.11 2.46 -13.40
CA VAL A 171 0.83 1.38 -13.05
C VAL A 171 0.28 0.56 -11.88
N TRP A 172 -0.17 1.22 -10.81
CA TRP A 172 -0.70 0.50 -9.66
C TRP A 172 -2.04 -0.18 -9.96
N ALA A 173 -2.92 0.46 -10.72
CA ALA A 173 -4.18 -0.16 -11.17
C ALA A 173 -3.93 -1.45 -11.97
N LYS A 174 -2.93 -1.47 -12.85
CA LYS A 174 -2.54 -2.66 -13.61
C LYS A 174 -1.88 -3.73 -12.74
N MET A 175 -1.07 -3.32 -11.76
CA MET A 175 -0.53 -4.26 -10.77
C MET A 175 -1.63 -4.96 -9.99
N MET A 176 -2.65 -4.22 -9.52
CA MET A 176 -3.80 -4.81 -8.83
C MET A 176 -4.59 -5.76 -9.74
N ALA A 177 -4.82 -5.38 -10.99
CA ALA A 177 -5.49 -6.26 -11.96
C ALA A 177 -4.71 -7.56 -12.22
N TRP A 178 -3.38 -7.47 -12.30
CA TRP A 178 -2.51 -8.64 -12.45
C TRP A 178 -2.50 -9.53 -11.20
N ASP A 179 -2.44 -8.95 -10.01
CA ASP A 179 -2.44 -9.69 -8.74
C ASP A 179 -3.76 -10.45 -8.52
N LEU A 180 -4.88 -9.85 -8.95
CA LEU A 180 -6.20 -10.48 -8.93
C LEU A 180 -6.42 -11.50 -10.07
N ALA A 181 -5.54 -11.54 -11.08
CA ALA A 181 -5.55 -12.58 -12.10
C ALA A 181 -4.90 -13.86 -11.54
N THR A 182 -5.69 -14.75 -10.96
CA THR A 182 -5.16 -15.87 -10.17
C THR A 182 -4.91 -17.17 -10.94
N ASN A 183 -5.47 -17.31 -12.15
CA ASN A 183 -5.46 -18.58 -12.90
C ASN A 183 -4.10 -18.93 -13.53
N TRP A 184 -3.29 -17.94 -13.92
CA TRP A 184 -2.08 -18.18 -14.71
C TRP A 184 -1.05 -19.07 -13.99
N HIS A 185 -0.96 -18.99 -12.66
CA HIS A 185 -0.09 -19.86 -11.87
C HIS A 185 -0.50 -21.33 -11.96
N THR A 186 -1.81 -21.60 -11.87
CA THR A 186 -2.36 -22.95 -12.00
C THR A 186 -2.14 -23.49 -13.40
N GLU A 187 -2.29 -22.66 -14.44
CA GLU A 187 -1.99 -23.07 -15.81
C GLU A 187 -0.51 -23.38 -16.02
N LEU A 188 0.41 -22.56 -15.47
CA LEU A 188 1.84 -22.85 -15.51
C LEU A 188 2.21 -24.13 -14.73
N LEU A 189 1.56 -24.37 -13.59
CA LEU A 189 1.75 -25.60 -12.82
C LEU A 189 1.29 -26.83 -13.63
N ARG A 190 0.13 -26.76 -14.29
CA ARG A 190 -0.33 -27.83 -15.19
C ARG A 190 0.64 -28.05 -16.37
N LEU A 191 1.15 -26.97 -16.95
CA LEU A 191 2.16 -27.06 -18.01
C LEU A 191 3.45 -27.73 -17.51
N ARG A 192 3.96 -27.34 -16.34
CA ARG A 192 5.13 -27.99 -15.71
C ARG A 192 4.88 -29.46 -15.46
N LEU A 193 3.72 -29.80 -14.90
CA LEU A 193 3.32 -31.18 -14.62
C LEU A 193 3.33 -32.02 -15.91
N THR A 194 2.63 -31.59 -16.95
CA THR A 194 2.59 -32.32 -18.24
C THR A 194 3.97 -32.46 -18.88
N LYS A 195 4.79 -31.40 -18.89
CA LYS A 195 6.14 -31.43 -19.50
C LYS A 195 7.15 -32.28 -18.72
N GLN A 196 7.09 -32.29 -17.39
CA GLN A 196 8.08 -33.00 -16.56
C GLN A 196 7.72 -34.47 -16.32
N THR A 197 6.44 -34.81 -16.30
CA THR A 197 5.98 -36.17 -16.00
C THR A 197 5.54 -36.96 -17.24
N GLY A 198 5.29 -36.27 -18.36
CA GLY A 198 4.70 -36.87 -19.56
C GLY A 198 3.19 -37.12 -19.45
N LEU A 199 2.54 -36.65 -18.38
CA LEU A 199 1.09 -36.76 -18.23
C LEU A 199 0.38 -36.00 -19.36
N THR A 200 -0.70 -36.60 -19.86
CA THR A 200 -1.63 -35.92 -20.77
C THR A 200 -2.36 -34.79 -20.04
N SER A 201 -2.92 -33.85 -20.79
CA SER A 201 -3.76 -32.78 -20.21
C SER A 201 -4.94 -33.34 -19.42
N ALA A 202 -5.53 -34.46 -19.85
CA ALA A 202 -6.61 -35.13 -19.12
C ALA A 202 -6.15 -35.63 -17.74
N GLN A 203 -5.01 -36.31 -17.69
CA GLN A 203 -4.44 -36.79 -16.42
C GLN A 203 -3.99 -35.64 -15.50
N ALA A 204 -3.49 -34.54 -16.06
CA ALA A 204 -3.17 -33.35 -15.27
C ALA A 204 -4.43 -32.70 -14.66
N LEU A 205 -5.57 -32.76 -15.35
CA LEU A 205 -6.87 -32.31 -14.83
C LEU A 205 -7.45 -33.28 -13.79
N GLU A 206 -7.06 -34.55 -13.76
CA GLU A 206 -7.42 -35.45 -12.65
C GLU A 206 -6.70 -35.06 -11.35
N ILE A 207 -5.46 -34.57 -11.44
CA ILE A 207 -4.65 -34.14 -10.28
C ILE A 207 -5.02 -32.72 -9.82
N LEU A 208 -5.27 -31.82 -10.78
CA LEU A 208 -5.65 -30.42 -10.54
C LEU A 208 -7.02 -30.11 -11.18
N PRO A 209 -8.10 -30.69 -10.63
CA PRO A 209 -9.43 -30.60 -11.23
C PRO A 209 -9.90 -29.15 -11.37
N PRO A 210 -10.58 -28.83 -12.49
CA PRO A 210 -11.21 -27.53 -12.64
C PRO A 210 -12.38 -27.39 -11.67
N TYR A 211 -12.84 -26.16 -11.46
CA TYR A 211 -14.04 -25.91 -10.66
C TYR A 211 -15.25 -26.66 -11.25
N PRO A 212 -15.93 -27.52 -10.48
CA PRO A 212 -17.08 -28.26 -10.98
C PRO A 212 -18.24 -27.30 -11.21
N GLY A 213 -18.63 -27.08 -12.47
CA GLY A 213 -19.78 -26.25 -12.81
C GLY A 213 -19.65 -25.49 -14.13
N ASN A 214 -18.42 -25.24 -14.59
CA ASN A 214 -18.17 -24.64 -15.91
C ASN A 214 -17.19 -25.52 -16.69
N ALA A 215 -17.51 -25.86 -17.94
CA ALA A 215 -16.49 -26.37 -18.85
C ALA A 215 -15.35 -25.32 -18.93
N PRO A 216 -14.07 -25.71 -18.89
CA PRO A 216 -12.99 -24.78 -19.13
C PRO A 216 -13.29 -24.02 -20.43
N ILE A 217 -13.34 -22.70 -20.39
CA ILE A 217 -13.48 -21.91 -21.60
C ILE A 217 -12.25 -22.25 -22.45
N ALA A 218 -12.46 -22.93 -23.57
CA ALA A 218 -11.41 -23.18 -24.54
C ALA A 218 -11.01 -21.82 -25.10
N LEU A 219 -9.94 -21.23 -24.58
CA LEU A 219 -9.43 -19.97 -25.07
C LEU A 219 -8.89 -20.21 -26.50
N PRO A 220 -9.56 -19.67 -27.55
CA PRO A 220 -9.14 -19.92 -28.92
C PRO A 220 -7.73 -19.37 -29.12
N GLY A 221 -6.80 -20.19 -29.63
CA GLY A 221 -5.47 -19.76 -30.03
C GLY A 221 -4.37 -19.82 -28.97
N ILE A 222 -4.65 -20.11 -27.70
CA ILE A 222 -3.58 -20.17 -26.68
C ILE A 222 -2.86 -21.53 -26.65
N SER A 223 -3.46 -22.59 -27.19
CA SER A 223 -2.78 -23.90 -27.32
C SER A 223 -1.46 -23.78 -28.10
N GLY A 224 -1.42 -22.96 -29.15
CA GLY A 224 -0.20 -22.67 -29.92
C GLY A 224 0.82 -21.83 -29.15
N VAL A 225 0.36 -20.89 -28.30
CA VAL A 225 1.22 -20.03 -27.47
C VAL A 225 1.99 -20.86 -26.44
N TRP A 226 1.32 -21.81 -25.77
CA TRP A 226 1.95 -22.68 -24.77
C TRP A 226 2.79 -23.81 -25.37
N SER A 227 2.49 -24.23 -26.61
CA SER A 227 3.25 -25.29 -27.29
C SER A 227 4.70 -24.90 -27.52
N ASN A 228 4.96 -23.61 -27.75
CA ASN A 228 6.30 -23.04 -28.00
C ASN A 228 6.84 -22.23 -26.82
N ALA A 229 6.15 -22.20 -25.67
CA ALA A 229 6.62 -21.47 -24.50
C ALA A 229 7.92 -22.10 -23.98
N PRO A 230 9.03 -21.34 -23.88
CA PRO A 230 10.29 -21.87 -23.38
C PRO A 230 10.12 -22.36 -21.93
N ILE A 231 10.69 -23.53 -21.62
CA ILE A 231 10.70 -24.14 -20.28
C ILE A 231 11.32 -23.20 -19.23
N GLU A 232 12.04 -22.15 -19.62
CA GLU A 232 12.56 -21.14 -18.70
C GLU A 232 11.45 -20.31 -18.01
N LEU A 233 10.26 -20.15 -18.61
CA LEU A 233 9.05 -19.66 -17.88
C LEU A 233 8.58 -20.68 -16.82
N ALA A 234 8.88 -21.95 -17.04
CA ALA A 234 8.69 -23.04 -16.07
C ALA A 234 9.82 -23.14 -15.02
N GLY A 235 10.95 -22.45 -15.20
CA GLY A 235 12.02 -22.27 -14.22
C GLY A 235 11.92 -20.95 -13.43
N ALA A 236 10.97 -20.07 -13.77
CA ALA A 236 10.69 -18.88 -12.98
C ALA A 236 10.37 -19.32 -11.54
N PRO A 237 11.07 -18.75 -10.54
CA PRO A 237 10.78 -19.06 -9.15
C PRO A 237 9.29 -18.87 -8.89
N PRO A 238 8.67 -19.65 -7.98
CA PRO A 238 7.34 -19.27 -7.48
C PRO A 238 7.41 -17.78 -7.13
N THR A 239 6.44 -17.03 -7.64
CA THR A 239 6.37 -15.58 -7.49
C THR A 239 6.72 -15.17 -6.06
N PRO A 240 7.68 -14.26 -5.86
CA PRO A 240 7.87 -13.63 -4.56
C PRO A 240 6.54 -13.01 -4.14
N GLY A 241 5.95 -13.50 -3.03
CA GLY A 241 4.75 -12.90 -2.45
C GLY A 241 3.50 -13.79 -2.31
N ARG A 242 3.51 -15.07 -2.74
CA ARG A 242 2.33 -15.95 -2.55
C ARG A 242 2.55 -17.19 -1.69
N GLU A 243 3.78 -17.49 -1.29
CA GLU A 243 4.01 -18.37 -0.15
C GLU A 243 3.74 -17.56 1.13
N ASN A 244 2.57 -17.78 1.76
CA ASN A 244 2.23 -17.31 3.11
C ASN A 244 2.39 -15.79 3.38
N SER A 245 2.06 -14.94 2.41
CA SER A 245 2.10 -13.49 2.60
C SER A 245 0.84 -12.95 3.31
N SER A 246 0.91 -12.86 4.65
CA SER A 246 0.08 -11.93 5.43
C SER A 246 0.43 -10.47 5.08
N GLY A 247 -0.50 -9.53 5.32
CA GLY A 247 -0.42 -8.12 4.92
C GLY A 247 0.94 -7.43 5.16
N SER A 248 1.29 -6.53 4.25
CA SER A 248 2.66 -6.01 4.10
C SER A 248 3.03 -4.94 5.12
N ASN A 249 3.96 -5.28 6.00
CA ASN A 249 5.15 -4.50 6.34
C ASN A 249 6.19 -5.49 6.88
N ASN A 250 7.34 -5.68 6.22
CA ASN A 250 8.41 -6.52 6.77
C ASN A 250 9.76 -5.84 6.51
N TRP A 251 10.38 -5.35 7.57
CA TRP A 251 11.63 -4.57 7.52
C TRP A 251 12.65 -5.22 8.46
N VAL A 252 13.79 -5.63 7.91
CA VAL A 252 14.90 -6.18 8.70
C VAL A 252 16.20 -5.50 8.30
N LEU A 253 16.77 -4.72 9.22
CA LEU A 253 18.16 -4.30 9.09
C LEU A 253 19.04 -5.47 9.53
N SER A 254 19.94 -5.93 8.65
CA SER A 254 20.85 -7.03 8.95
C SER A 254 21.76 -6.70 10.13
N GLY A 255 22.10 -7.70 10.95
CA GLY A 255 22.92 -7.51 12.15
C GLY A 255 24.31 -6.91 11.89
N ASN A 256 24.88 -7.12 10.70
CA ASN A 256 26.13 -6.48 10.29
C ASN A 256 26.01 -4.96 10.03
N ARG A 257 24.79 -4.42 9.99
CA ARG A 257 24.48 -2.98 9.90
C ARG A 257 23.88 -2.44 11.19
N SER A 258 23.85 -3.22 12.28
CA SER A 258 23.40 -2.78 13.59
C SER A 258 24.53 -2.84 14.62
N THR A 259 24.52 -1.91 15.58
CA THR A 259 25.51 -1.86 16.67
C THR A 259 25.39 -3.03 17.65
N THR A 260 24.29 -3.79 17.60
CA THR A 260 24.01 -4.93 18.47
C THR A 260 24.32 -6.28 17.82
N GLY A 261 24.67 -6.32 16.53
CA GLY A 261 24.86 -7.56 15.77
C GLY A 261 23.57 -8.33 15.50
N LYS A 262 22.40 -7.79 15.87
CA LYS A 262 21.08 -8.44 15.74
C LYS A 262 20.19 -7.75 14.70
N PRO A 263 19.28 -8.47 14.04
CA PRO A 263 18.19 -7.90 13.27
C PRO A 263 17.38 -6.89 14.08
N LEU A 264 17.11 -5.71 13.53
CA LEU A 264 16.28 -4.68 14.15
C LEU A 264 15.27 -4.18 13.10
N LEU A 265 13.98 -4.07 13.46
CA LEU A 265 12.94 -3.14 12.95
C LEU A 265 11.51 -3.74 12.83
N ALA A 266 11.31 -5.04 12.63
CA ALA A 266 9.97 -5.63 12.42
C ALA A 266 8.92 -5.21 13.47
N LYS A 267 9.28 -5.24 14.76
CA LYS A 267 8.37 -4.85 15.87
C LYS A 267 7.80 -3.42 15.81
N PHE A 268 8.44 -2.51 15.08
CA PHE A 268 7.98 -1.12 15.02
C PHE A 268 6.95 -0.90 13.92
N PHE A 269 6.98 -1.72 12.86
CA PHE A 269 6.11 -1.55 11.69
C PHE A 269 4.97 -2.57 11.63
N ASP A 270 5.09 -3.67 12.37
CA ASP A 270 4.08 -4.74 12.42
C ASP A 270 2.95 -4.38 13.38
N ILE A 271 1.71 -4.42 12.87
CA ILE A 271 0.50 -4.42 13.68
C ILE A 271 0.12 -5.89 13.91
N VAL A 272 0.37 -6.39 15.11
CA VAL A 272 0.07 -7.79 15.48
C VAL A 272 -1.07 -7.81 16.48
N LEU A 273 -2.18 -8.44 16.08
CA LEU A 273 -3.36 -8.61 16.91
C LEU A 273 -3.85 -10.05 16.83
N GLU A 274 -4.30 -10.58 17.96
CA GLU A 274 -5.07 -11.83 17.99
C GLU A 274 -6.48 -11.54 17.46
N SER A 275 -6.91 -12.25 16.43
CA SER A 275 -8.24 -12.04 15.85
C SER A 275 -8.93 -13.38 15.59
N SER A 276 -10.27 -13.37 15.59
CA SER A 276 -11.08 -14.55 15.28
C SER A 276 -11.23 -14.74 13.77
N GLY A 277 -11.77 -15.89 13.36
CA GLY A 277 -12.08 -16.19 11.97
C GLY A 277 -11.24 -17.32 11.37
N ASP A 278 -11.73 -17.84 10.25
CA ASP A 278 -11.07 -18.84 9.41
C ASP A 278 -11.46 -18.64 7.93
N SER A 279 -11.00 -19.53 7.05
CA SER A 279 -11.27 -19.47 5.60
C SER A 279 -12.74 -19.69 5.20
N PHE A 280 -13.60 -20.12 6.11
CA PHE A 280 -15.00 -20.50 5.87
C PHE A 280 -16.01 -19.69 6.69
N THR A 281 -15.55 -18.91 7.67
CA THR A 281 -16.39 -17.97 8.42
C THR A 281 -16.64 -16.66 7.67
N VAL A 282 -17.71 -15.94 8.05
CA VAL A 282 -17.99 -14.58 7.56
C VAL A 282 -16.85 -13.61 7.89
N ASN A 283 -16.24 -13.75 9.07
CA ASN A 283 -15.02 -13.04 9.42
C ASN A 283 -13.80 -13.75 8.79
N ALA A 284 -13.69 -13.71 7.46
CA ALA A 284 -12.70 -14.46 6.72
C ALA A 284 -11.26 -14.13 7.18
N ALA A 285 -10.57 -15.13 7.72
CA ALA A 285 -9.22 -14.98 8.26
C ALA A 285 -8.42 -16.31 8.15
N SER A 286 -7.90 -16.61 6.96
CA SER A 286 -7.20 -17.88 6.72
C SER A 286 -5.91 -17.95 7.52
N HIS A 287 -5.66 -19.10 8.14
CA HIS A 287 -4.50 -19.34 8.97
C HIS A 287 -3.77 -20.63 8.57
N SER A 288 -2.48 -20.70 8.92
CA SER A 288 -1.69 -21.92 8.74
C SER A 288 -1.80 -22.81 9.97
N ILE A 289 -2.20 -24.06 9.79
CA ILE A 289 -2.15 -25.09 10.84
C ILE A 289 -0.85 -25.93 10.80
N GLY A 290 -0.12 -25.87 9.69
CA GLY A 290 1.07 -26.69 9.44
C GLY A 290 2.40 -26.01 9.78
N GLU A 291 2.39 -24.69 10.01
CA GLU A 291 3.60 -23.93 10.33
C GLU A 291 3.99 -24.15 11.80
N GLN A 292 4.93 -25.05 12.06
CA GLN A 292 5.31 -25.45 13.43
C GLN A 292 5.79 -24.28 14.30
N ARG A 293 6.41 -23.25 13.69
CA ARG A 293 6.94 -22.09 14.42
C ARG A 293 5.86 -21.06 14.76
N SER A 294 4.74 -21.06 14.06
CA SER A 294 3.67 -20.06 14.22
C SER A 294 2.32 -20.68 13.87
N PRO A 295 1.87 -21.70 14.63
CA PRO A 295 0.58 -22.33 14.37
C PRO A 295 -0.53 -21.29 14.53
N PHE A 296 -1.52 -21.35 13.65
CA PHE A 296 -2.65 -20.43 13.57
C PHE A 296 -2.31 -18.99 13.16
N GLN A 297 -1.08 -18.72 12.69
CA GLN A 297 -0.78 -17.42 12.10
C GLN A 297 -1.67 -17.18 10.87
N GLN A 298 -2.44 -16.10 10.92
CA GLN A 298 -3.28 -15.66 9.82
C GLN A 298 -2.43 -15.06 8.71
N TYR A 299 -2.61 -15.55 7.49
CA TYR A 299 -1.92 -15.08 6.28
C TYR A 299 -2.85 -14.42 5.26
N HIS A 300 -4.16 -14.41 5.52
CA HIS A 300 -5.13 -13.74 4.66
C HIS A 300 -6.31 -13.26 5.51
N GLY A 301 -6.87 -12.11 5.17
CA GLY A 301 -8.06 -11.56 5.80
C GLY A 301 -8.56 -10.32 5.07
N ALA A 302 -9.77 -9.87 5.43
CA ALA A 302 -10.37 -8.69 4.81
C ALA A 302 -9.58 -7.42 5.18
N SER A 303 -8.90 -6.80 4.22
CA SER A 303 -8.19 -5.53 4.43
C SER A 303 -9.16 -4.35 4.66
N TYR A 304 -10.37 -4.44 4.12
CA TYR A 304 -11.46 -3.48 4.24
C TYR A 304 -12.78 -4.20 4.44
N ARG A 305 -13.65 -3.68 5.30
CA ARG A 305 -15.01 -4.16 5.54
C ARG A 305 -15.95 -2.96 5.49
N ALA A 306 -17.10 -3.11 4.85
CA ALA A 306 -18.13 -2.07 4.83
C ALA A 306 -19.54 -2.65 4.77
N ILE A 307 -20.47 -1.87 5.30
CA ILE A 307 -21.92 -2.07 5.19
C ILE A 307 -22.46 -0.78 4.56
N TYR A 308 -23.07 -0.89 3.39
CA TYR A 308 -23.65 0.25 2.69
C TYR A 308 -25.16 0.25 2.85
N ASP A 309 -25.70 1.30 3.45
CA ASP A 309 -27.14 1.54 3.46
C ASP A 309 -27.50 2.38 2.24
N LEU A 310 -28.10 1.73 1.24
CA LEU A 310 -28.48 2.38 -0.02
C LEU A 310 -29.71 3.29 0.13
N SER A 311 -30.49 3.12 1.20
CA SER A 311 -31.62 4.00 1.50
C SER A 311 -31.19 5.27 2.23
N ASN A 312 -30.11 5.16 3.02
CA ASN A 312 -29.52 6.28 3.75
C ASN A 312 -27.99 6.14 3.83
N PRO A 313 -27.24 6.70 2.87
CA PRO A 313 -25.79 6.58 2.83
C PRO A 313 -25.06 7.03 4.11
N ASP A 314 -25.63 8.00 4.86
CA ASP A 314 -25.07 8.49 6.13
C ASP A 314 -25.07 7.44 7.26
N GLN A 315 -25.82 6.33 7.11
CA GLN A 315 -25.81 5.19 8.03
C GLN A 315 -24.84 4.08 7.59
N SER A 316 -24.11 4.27 6.51
CA SER A 316 -23.09 3.31 6.07
C SER A 316 -21.95 3.23 7.09
N LEU A 317 -21.35 2.04 7.17
CA LEU A 317 -20.32 1.71 8.15
C LEU A 317 -19.10 1.13 7.43
N TYR A 318 -17.91 1.39 7.94
CA TYR A 318 -16.70 0.77 7.41
C TYR A 318 -15.58 0.64 8.44
N VAL A 319 -14.60 -0.20 8.12
CA VAL A 319 -13.33 -0.29 8.84
C VAL A 319 -12.28 -0.90 7.93
N HIS A 320 -11.02 -0.54 8.09
CA HIS A 320 -9.90 -1.24 7.47
C HIS A 320 -8.88 -1.66 8.54
N SER A 321 -7.98 -2.59 8.20
CA SER A 321 -7.17 -3.33 9.18
C SER A 321 -6.03 -2.55 9.85
N THR A 322 -5.81 -1.30 9.45
CA THR A 322 -4.70 -0.44 9.92
C THR A 322 -5.25 0.93 10.33
N GLY A 323 -4.41 1.93 10.55
CA GLY A 323 -4.86 3.31 10.75
C GLY A 323 -4.83 4.18 9.50
N GLN A 324 -5.41 5.37 9.61
CA GLN A 324 -5.51 6.32 8.51
C GLN A 324 -4.14 6.82 8.02
N SER A 325 -3.17 6.95 8.92
CA SER A 325 -1.82 7.43 8.63
C SER A 325 -0.89 6.28 8.22
N GLY A 326 -0.12 6.48 7.14
CA GLY A 326 0.99 5.59 6.78
C GLY A 326 2.28 5.87 7.53
N ASN A 327 2.37 6.98 8.28
CA ASN A 327 3.53 7.27 9.12
C ASN A 327 3.41 6.52 10.46
N VAL A 328 4.36 5.61 10.73
CA VAL A 328 4.44 4.76 11.94
C VAL A 328 4.52 5.54 13.26
N LEU A 329 4.95 6.81 13.21
CA LEU A 329 5.06 7.68 14.38
C LEU A 329 3.76 8.42 14.69
N SER A 330 2.73 8.26 13.86
CA SER A 330 1.42 8.85 14.06
C SER A 330 0.58 8.03 15.02
N LYS A 331 -0.17 8.71 15.91
CA LYS A 331 -1.22 8.06 16.72
C LYS A 331 -2.38 7.48 15.89
N PHE A 332 -2.43 7.79 14.60
CA PHE A 332 -3.39 7.27 13.63
C PHE A 332 -2.78 6.20 12.71
N TYR A 333 -1.64 5.60 13.08
CA TYR A 333 -1.02 4.54 12.29
C TYR A 333 -1.78 3.21 12.38
N ASP A 334 -2.39 2.93 13.53
CA ASP A 334 -3.08 1.68 13.86
C ASP A 334 -4.46 1.92 14.50
N ASN A 335 -5.01 3.14 14.40
CA ASN A 335 -6.19 3.55 15.16
C ASN A 335 -7.48 2.77 14.84
N PHE A 336 -7.56 2.05 13.72
CA PHE A 336 -8.67 1.13 13.45
C PHE A 336 -8.35 -0.34 13.69
N ALA A 337 -7.10 -0.69 14.02
CA ALA A 337 -6.70 -2.09 14.13
C ALA A 337 -7.51 -2.85 15.20
N ALA A 338 -7.76 -2.21 16.35
CA ALA A 338 -8.63 -2.78 17.39
C ALA A 338 -10.11 -2.87 16.95
N VAL A 339 -10.64 -1.82 16.31
CA VAL A 339 -12.01 -1.77 15.78
C VAL A 339 -12.23 -2.91 14.77
N TRP A 340 -11.26 -3.10 13.87
CA TRP A 340 -11.24 -4.18 12.89
C TRP A 340 -11.12 -5.56 13.54
N ARG A 341 -10.22 -5.75 14.51
CA ARG A 341 -10.07 -7.01 15.24
C ARG A 341 -11.38 -7.43 15.90
N ASP A 342 -12.08 -6.47 16.50
CA ASP A 342 -13.33 -6.69 17.23
C ASP A 342 -14.56 -6.81 16.31
N VAL A 343 -14.37 -6.75 14.99
CA VAL A 343 -15.45 -6.82 13.97
C VAL A 343 -16.50 -5.72 14.19
N THR A 344 -16.02 -4.55 14.61
CA THR A 344 -16.82 -3.33 14.77
C THR A 344 -16.49 -2.33 13.65
N TYR A 345 -17.21 -1.21 13.58
CA TYR A 345 -17.15 -0.30 12.45
C TYR A 345 -17.16 1.17 12.86
N ILE A 346 -16.69 2.01 11.95
CA ILE A 346 -16.74 3.48 12.01
C ILE A 346 -17.87 3.98 11.09
N PRO A 347 -18.64 5.00 11.51
CA PRO A 347 -19.64 5.63 10.64
C PRO A 347 -19.02 6.29 9.40
N MET A 348 -19.68 6.14 8.25
CA MET A 348 -19.38 6.82 6.99
C MET A 348 -20.38 7.96 6.74
N SER A 349 -20.48 8.89 7.71
CA SER A 349 -21.40 10.02 7.61
C SER A 349 -20.85 11.11 6.69
N MET A 350 -21.70 11.64 5.81
CA MET A 350 -21.41 12.81 4.97
C MET A 350 -21.96 14.10 5.59
N LYS A 351 -22.59 14.02 6.77
CA LYS A 351 -23.13 15.19 7.47
C LYS A 351 -22.01 16.03 8.04
N ARG A 352 -22.02 17.32 7.69
CA ARG A 352 -21.00 18.29 8.13
C ARG A 352 -20.87 18.36 9.66
N THR A 353 -21.98 18.24 10.39
CA THR A 353 -21.99 18.25 11.86
C THR A 353 -21.14 17.13 12.43
N ASP A 354 -21.30 15.92 11.91
CA ASP A 354 -20.65 14.71 12.41
C ASP A 354 -19.14 14.74 12.10
N ILE A 355 -18.80 15.31 10.94
CA ILE A 355 -17.41 15.48 10.47
C ILE A 355 -16.67 16.57 11.25
N GLN A 356 -17.35 17.68 11.57
CA GLN A 356 -16.76 18.82 12.28
C GLN A 356 -16.61 18.54 13.79
N GLU A 357 -17.50 17.73 14.36
CA GLU A 357 -17.45 17.34 15.76
C GLU A 357 -16.16 16.56 16.07
N GLY A 358 -15.27 17.17 16.85
CA GLY A 358 -13.97 16.58 17.18
C GLY A 358 -13.01 16.49 15.99
N SER A 359 -13.26 17.26 14.92
CA SER A 359 -12.35 17.34 13.77
C SER A 359 -10.94 17.75 14.20
N LEU A 360 -9.94 17.21 13.51
CA LEU A 360 -8.53 17.47 13.79
C LEU A 360 -8.03 18.77 13.15
N GLY A 361 -8.80 19.33 12.24
CA GLY A 361 -8.43 20.50 11.46
C GLY A 361 -9.04 20.49 10.07
N THR A 362 -8.95 21.64 9.41
CA THR A 362 -9.34 21.79 8.01
C THR A 362 -8.23 22.45 7.23
N ILE A 363 -7.86 21.86 6.09
CA ILE A 363 -7.04 22.53 5.09
C ILE A 363 -7.97 23.20 4.09
N VAL A 364 -7.75 24.50 3.85
CA VAL A 364 -8.38 25.22 2.75
C VAL A 364 -7.32 25.50 1.70
N SER A 365 -7.52 24.96 0.50
CA SER A 365 -6.69 25.30 -0.65
C SER A 365 -7.24 26.54 -1.35
N GLN A 366 -6.33 27.40 -1.81
CA GLN A 366 -6.64 28.53 -2.67
C GLN A 366 -5.80 28.46 -3.95
N PRO A 367 -6.35 28.81 -5.13
CA PRO A 367 -5.54 28.98 -6.32
C PRO A 367 -4.45 30.02 -6.10
N VAL A 368 -3.24 29.74 -6.57
CA VAL A 368 -2.16 30.76 -6.62
C VAL A 368 -2.61 31.86 -7.57
N ARG A 369 -2.59 33.12 -7.10
CA ARG A 369 -3.02 34.29 -7.85
C ARG A 369 -2.04 34.74 -8.92
#